data_AF-A0A343TNV5-F1
#
_entry.id   AF-A0A343TNV5-F1
#
_cell.length_a   1.000
_cell.length_b   1.000
_cell.length_c   1.000
_cell.angle_alpha   90.00
_cell.angle_beta   90.00
_cell.angle_gamma   90.00
#
_symmetry.space_group_name_H-M   'P 1'
#
loop_
_entity.id
_entity.type
_entity.pdbx_description
1 polymer ?
#
loop_
_entity_poly.entity_id
_entity_poly.type
_entity_poly.pdbx_seq_one_letter_code
_entity_poly.pdbx_strand_id
1 'polypeptide(L)' 'MVFFLLILAVTIAIIWWTYTDAQKNSTHPAFLWAIVVFLAPILGLVLYLILGRDRL' A
#
# COMPACT_ATOMS: atom_id res chain seq x y z
N MET A 1 13.05 0.72 -21.45
CA MET A 1 12.06 1.82 -21.25
C MET A 1 10.73 1.29 -20.73
N VAL A 2 9.99 0.49 -21.51
CA VAL A 2 8.65 -0.03 -21.14
C VAL A 2 8.64 -0.80 -19.81
N PHE A 3 9.65 -1.64 -19.56
CA PHE A 3 9.79 -2.37 -18.28
C PHE A 3 9.77 -1.45 -17.05
N PHE A 4 10.51 -0.34 -17.08
CA PHE A 4 10.53 0.62 -15.97
C PHE A 4 9.19 1.36 -15.82
N LEU A 5 8.50 1.64 -16.93
CA LEU A 5 7.15 2.23 -16.89
C LEU A 5 6.14 1.27 -16.28
N LEU A 6 6.24 -0.03 -16.55
CA LEU A 6 5.40 -1.06 -15.92
C LEU A 6 5.67 -1.14 -14.42
N ILE A 7 6.93 -1.14 -13.99
CA ILE A 7 7.28 -1.12 -12.57
C ILE A 7 6.71 0.11 -11.88
N LEU A 8 6.85 1.29 -12.51
CA LEU A 8 6.32 2.54 -11.99
C LEU A 8 4.80 2.47 -11.83
N ALA A 9 4.09 1.99 -12.86
CA ALA A 9 2.64 1.85 -12.84
C ALA A 9 2.17 0.88 -11.75
N VAL A 10 2.83 -0.28 -11.60
CA VAL A 10 2.53 -1.26 -10.54
C VAL A 10 2.78 -0.65 -9.16
N THR A 11 3.86 0.09 -8.99
CA THR A 11 4.19 0.73 -7.71
C THR A 11 3.12 1.75 -7.32
N ILE A 12 2.71 2.62 -8.26
CA ILE A 12 1.64 3.59 -8.04
C ILE A 12 0.32 2.87 -7.72
N ALA A 13 -0.01 1.82 -8.48
CA ALA A 13 -1.24 1.05 -8.27
C ALA A 13 -1.28 0.41 -6.88
N ILE A 14 -0.18 -0.16 -6.39
CA ILE A 14 -0.11 -0.78 -5.06
C ILE A 14 -0.23 0.26 -3.94
N ILE A 15 0.39 1.44 -4.09
CA ILE A 15 0.26 2.53 -3.11
C ILE A 15 -1.20 3.02 -3.05
N TRP A 16 -1.80 3.27 -4.22
CA TRP A 16 -3.18 3.73 -4.31
C TRP A 16 -4.19 2.69 -3.78
N TRP A 17 -3.98 1.42 -4.12
CA TRP A 17 -4.76 0.31 -3.57
C TRP A 17 -4.63 0.25 -2.04
N THR A 18 -3.42 0.30 -1.50
CA THR A 18 -3.20 0.24 -0.06
C THR A 18 -3.91 1.40 0.65
N TYR A 19 -3.82 2.62 0.11
CA TYR A 19 -4.51 3.77 0.66
C TYR A 19 -6.03 3.60 0.67
N THR A 20 -6.61 3.23 -0.48
CA THR A 20 -8.07 3.09 -0.63
C THR A 20 -8.64 1.91 0.17
N ASP A 21 -7.89 0.82 0.27
CA ASP A 21 -8.24 -0.34 1.11
C ASP A 21 -8.16 0.05 2.59
N ALA A 22 -7.11 0.76 3.01
CA ALA A 22 -6.91 1.15 4.40
C ALA A 22 -7.99 2.13 4.90
N GLN A 23 -8.53 3.00 4.04
CA GLN A 23 -9.66 3.85 4.41
C GLN A 23 -10.86 3.03 4.91
N LYS A 24 -11.05 1.83 4.37
CA LYS A 24 -12.20 0.96 4.65
C LYS A 24 -11.87 -0.10 5.69
N ASN A 25 -10.64 -0.62 5.70
CA ASN A 25 -10.27 -1.84 6.40
C ASN A 25 -9.23 -1.64 7.52
N SER A 26 -8.79 -0.41 7.79
CA SER A 26 -7.80 -0.10 8.84
C SER A 26 -8.39 0.78 9.94
N THR A 27 -8.06 0.50 11.20
CA THR A 27 -8.26 1.43 12.32
C THR A 27 -7.22 2.54 12.33
N HIS A 28 -6.04 2.28 11.76
CA HIS A 28 -4.95 3.24 11.60
C HIS A 28 -5.19 4.19 10.41
N PRO A 29 -4.65 5.42 10.43
CA PRO A 29 -4.74 6.35 9.31
C PRO A 29 -4.22 5.77 7.99
N ALA A 30 -5.05 5.77 6.95
CA ALA A 30 -4.73 5.20 5.63
C ALA A 30 -3.45 5.80 5.00
N PHE A 31 -3.17 7.07 5.29
CA PHE A 31 -1.97 7.76 4.82
C PHE A 31 -0.67 7.14 5.36
N LEU A 32 -0.67 6.61 6.59
CA LEU A 32 0.50 5.94 7.15
C LEU A 32 0.85 4.69 6.34
N TRP A 33 -0.15 3.87 6.02
CA TRP A 33 0.05 2.67 5.21
C TRP A 33 0.54 2.98 3.79
N ALA A 34 0.01 4.03 3.17
CA ALA A 34 0.50 4.49 1.86
C ALA A 34 1.99 4.91 1.91
N ILE A 35 2.44 5.60 2.96
CA ILE A 35 3.85 5.97 3.14
C ILE A 35 4.72 4.73 3.35
N VAL A 36 4.31 3.80 4.21
CA VAL A 36 5.10 2.60 4.50
C VAL A 36 5.28 1.76 3.23
N VAL A 37 4.23 1.61 2.42
CA VAL A 37 4.29 0.95 1.11
C VAL A 37 5.11 1.74 0.09
N PHE A 38 5.06 3.08 0.10
CA PHE A 38 5.89 3.89 -0.80
C PHE A 38 7.39 3.72 -0.49
N LEU A 39 7.78 3.75 0.79
CA LEU A 39 9.17 3.64 1.22
C LEU A 39 9.72 2.21 1.15
N ALA A 40 8.87 1.22 1.42
CA ALA A 40 9.25 -0.20 1.39
C ALA A 40 8.10 -1.03 0.78
N PRO A 41 7.98 -1.13 -0.56
CA PRO A 41 6.81 -1.71 -1.23
C PRO A 41 6.44 -3.10 -0.76
N ILE A 42 7.40 -4.01 -0.70
CA ILE A 42 7.15 -5.40 -0.32
C ILE A 42 6.87 -5.50 1.19
N LEU A 43 7.75 -4.95 2.01
CA LEU A 43 7.64 -5.03 3.47
C LEU A 43 6.38 -4.31 3.96
N GLY A 44 6.11 -3.11 3.45
CA GLY A 44 4.93 -2.32 3.79
C GLY A 44 3.64 -3.01 3.40
N LEU A 45 3.61 -3.68 2.24
CA LEU A 45 2.43 -4.42 1.81
C LEU A 45 2.18 -5.64 2.71
N VAL A 46 3.24 -6.37 3.07
CA VAL A 46 3.14 -7.50 4.00
C VAL A 46 2.66 -7.04 5.38
N LEU A 47 3.23 -5.95 5.90
CA LEU A 47 2.80 -5.36 7.17
C LEU A 47 1.34 -4.90 7.10
N TYR A 48 0.93 -4.28 5.99
CA TYR A 48 -0.45 -3.84 5.80
C TYR A 48 -1.43 -5.02 5.83
N LEU A 49 -1.11 -6.11 5.12
CA LEU A 49 -1.98 -7.29 5.06
C LEU A 49 -2.13 -8.02 6.40
N ILE A 50 -1.08 -8.03 7.23
CA ILE A 50 -1.06 -8.76 8.51
C ILE A 50 -1.56 -7.89 9.67
N LEU A 51 -1.18 -6.61 9.69
CA LEU A 51 -1.42 -5.70 10.82
C LEU A 51 -2.36 -4.54 10.48
N GLY A 52 -2.37 -4.09 9.24
CA GLY A 52 -3.14 -2.91 8.81
C GLY A 52 -4.59 -3.17 8.46
N ARG A 53 -4.97 -4.41 8.12
CA ARG A 53 -6.34 -4.81 7.81
C ARG A 53 -7.05 -5.34 9.05
N ASP A 54 -7.21 -4.48 10.05
CA ASP A 54 -7.68 -4.82 11.40
C ASP A 54 -9.11 -4.37 11.71
N ARG A 55 -9.76 -3.63 10.80
CA ARG A 55 -11.17 -3.25 10.96
C ARG A 55 -12.07 -4.43 10.55
N LEU A 56 -12.86 -4.92 11.51
CA LEU A 56 -13.91 -5.94 11.34
C LEU A 56 -15.10 -5.42 10.54
#